data_AF-A0A2D8FNU6-F1
#
_entry.id   AF-A0A2D8FNU6-F1
#
_cell.length_a   1.000
_cell.length_b   1.000
_cell.length_c   1.000
_cell.angle_alpha   90.00
_cell.angle_beta   90.00
_cell.angle_gamma   90.00
#
_symmetry.space_group_name_H-M   'P 1'
#
loop_
_entity.id
_entity.type
_entity.pdbx_description
1 polymer ?
#
loop_
_entity_poly.entity_id
_entity_poly.type
_entity_poly.pdbx_seq_one_letter_code
_entity_poly.pdbx_strand_id
1 'polypeptide(L)'
;MTDLGNRERAESEFSVPAAFVDLARDVILHRSADRFDLLYRLLWRLRDEPDLMKMISDRDVAEAMERAKTVSRASHKMKAFVRFRQVEDARGEAWVAWFEPPHRVLEKTAPFFQRRFPTMRWSILTPDGSAFWDGEQLAFGPPATRDMAPAEDEIEEFWKTYYASTFNPARLKVKAMKGEMAKGYWKNLPEAALIPELVAASSVRTDVMVAKPAPEPNARFSRAIAPDLHAGRPTADAVPDDLSEVERGVQACRRCPLYRDATQGVCGEGPRGARLMIVGEQPGDQEDLAGQPFVGPAGGVLDAALEEAGIERADVYVTNAVKHFKHEPRGKRRLHKTPNAGEVQACRWWLDAERRLIRPRLVLALGATAGLAVLGRKPAVTKERGRALPLDDGSVGMVTVHPSYLLRL
;
A
#
# COMPACT_ATOMS: atom_id res chain seq x y z
N MET A 1 -19.28 -54.22 45.44
CA MET A 1 -18.00 -53.56 45.73
C MET A 1 -17.39 -53.22 44.39
N THR A 2 -17.62 -51.99 43.96
CA THR A 2 -17.54 -51.58 42.56
C THR A 2 -16.10 -51.34 42.16
N ASP A 3 -15.73 -52.01 41.07
CA ASP A 3 -14.49 -51.94 40.34
C ASP A 3 -14.02 -50.49 40.12
N LEU A 4 -12.85 -50.17 40.65
CA LEU A 4 -12.14 -48.90 40.45
C LEU A 4 -11.59 -48.93 39.01
N GLY A 5 -12.47 -48.58 38.07
CA GLY A 5 -12.12 -48.36 36.68
C GLY A 5 -11.04 -47.30 36.56
N ASN A 6 -9.81 -47.78 36.41
CA ASN A 6 -8.63 -47.06 35.97
C ASN A 6 -8.92 -46.41 34.61
N ARG A 7 -9.46 -45.19 34.62
CA ARG A 7 -9.49 -44.33 33.44
C ARG A 7 -8.11 -43.74 33.28
N GLU A 8 -7.22 -44.49 32.64
CA GLU A 8 -6.09 -43.92 31.91
C GLU A 8 -6.65 -42.82 31.01
N ARG A 9 -6.45 -41.55 31.41
CA ARG A 9 -6.58 -40.42 30.50
C ARG A 9 -5.49 -40.64 29.46
N ALA A 10 -5.85 -41.19 28.31
CA ALA A 10 -5.01 -41.13 27.13
C ALA A 10 -4.47 -39.70 27.02
N GLU A 11 -3.15 -39.53 27.07
CA GLU A 11 -2.47 -38.27 26.83
C GLU A 11 -2.81 -37.85 25.39
N SER A 12 -3.89 -37.11 25.22
CA SER A 12 -4.27 -36.54 23.94
C SER A 12 -3.17 -35.57 23.53
N GLU A 13 -2.54 -35.84 22.39
CA GLU A 13 -1.51 -35.01 21.80
C GLU A 13 -1.98 -33.55 21.75
N PHE A 14 -1.29 -32.66 22.47
CA PHE A 14 -1.68 -31.26 22.57
C PHE A 14 -1.45 -30.55 21.22
N SER A 15 -2.53 -30.34 20.48
CA SER A 15 -2.52 -29.68 19.18
C SER A 15 -2.77 -28.18 19.32
N VAL A 16 -1.98 -27.38 18.61
CA VAL A 16 -2.02 -25.92 18.68
C VAL A 16 -2.48 -25.35 17.33
N PRO A 17 -3.45 -24.41 17.29
CA PRO A 17 -3.89 -23.81 16.04
C PRO A 17 -2.76 -23.08 15.30
N ALA A 18 -2.71 -23.22 13.97
CA ALA A 18 -1.73 -22.52 13.12
C ALA A 18 -1.77 -20.98 13.32
N ALA A 19 -2.96 -20.43 13.57
CA ALA A 19 -3.14 -19.00 13.86
C ALA A 19 -2.37 -18.54 15.12
N PHE A 20 -2.26 -19.39 16.14
CA PHE A 20 -1.44 -19.09 17.31
C PHE A 20 0.05 -19.08 16.94
N VAL A 21 0.50 -20.08 16.18
CA VAL A 21 1.91 -20.19 15.77
C VAL A 21 2.34 -18.97 14.94
N ASP A 22 1.50 -18.53 14.01
CA ASP A 22 1.76 -17.34 13.20
C ASP A 22 1.77 -16.05 14.03
N LEU A 23 0.85 -15.92 14.99
CA LEU A 23 0.86 -14.78 15.91
C LEU A 23 2.10 -14.81 16.81
N ALA A 24 2.47 -15.97 17.33
CA ALA A 24 3.63 -16.17 18.18
C ALA A 24 4.92 -15.76 17.47
N ARG A 25 5.11 -16.17 16.19
CA ARG A 25 6.26 -15.76 15.36
C ARG A 25 6.45 -14.24 15.28
N ASP A 26 5.37 -13.48 15.38
CA ASP A 26 5.43 -12.02 15.37
C ASP A 26 5.65 -11.45 16.78
N VAL A 27 4.92 -11.96 17.77
CA VAL A 27 4.98 -11.47 19.15
C VAL A 27 6.33 -11.74 19.82
N ILE A 28 7.03 -12.84 19.49
CA ILE A 28 8.36 -13.13 20.05
C ILE A 28 9.38 -12.02 19.75
N LEU A 29 9.19 -11.29 18.64
CA LEU A 29 10.06 -10.20 18.20
C LEU A 29 9.78 -8.88 18.94
N HIS A 30 8.66 -8.78 19.65
CA HIS A 30 8.33 -7.61 20.46
C HIS A 30 9.37 -7.40 21.58
N ARG A 31 9.59 -6.16 22.03
CA ARG A 31 10.64 -5.87 23.03
C ARG A 31 10.20 -6.06 24.49
N SER A 32 8.90 -6.08 24.73
CA SER A 32 8.36 -6.16 26.09
C SER A 32 8.84 -7.42 26.82
N ALA A 33 9.10 -7.28 28.13
CA ALA A 33 9.58 -8.38 28.96
C ALA A 33 8.55 -9.52 29.05
N ASP A 34 7.28 -9.17 29.19
CA ASP A 34 6.11 -10.05 29.39
C ASP A 34 5.62 -10.78 28.12
N ARG A 35 6.29 -10.62 26.96
CA ARG A 35 5.81 -11.20 25.69
C ARG A 35 5.72 -12.73 25.76
N PHE A 36 6.66 -13.37 26.45
CA PHE A 36 6.66 -14.83 26.60
C PHE A 36 5.62 -15.29 27.60
N ASP A 37 5.38 -14.51 28.66
CA ASP A 37 4.31 -14.78 29.63
C ASP A 37 2.94 -14.71 28.95
N LEU A 38 2.73 -13.72 28.09
CA LEU A 38 1.52 -13.59 27.26
C LEU A 38 1.35 -14.79 26.32
N LEU A 39 2.40 -15.19 25.60
CA LEU A 39 2.36 -16.34 24.70
C LEU A 39 2.13 -17.65 25.45
N TYR A 40 2.74 -17.82 26.63
CA TYR A 40 2.55 -18.99 27.47
C TYR A 40 1.11 -19.05 28.00
N ARG A 41 0.54 -17.93 28.47
CA ARG A 41 -0.86 -17.89 28.91
C ARG A 41 -1.82 -18.26 27.78
N LEU A 42 -1.62 -17.72 26.58
CA LEU A 42 -2.41 -18.08 25.39
C LEU A 42 -2.26 -19.56 25.05
N LEU A 43 -1.03 -20.09 25.03
CA LEU A 43 -0.77 -21.51 24.76
C LEU A 43 -1.42 -22.43 25.80
N TRP A 44 -1.32 -22.07 27.07
CA TRP A 44 -1.92 -22.82 28.16
C TRP A 44 -3.45 -22.86 28.05
N ARG A 45 -4.07 -21.71 27.78
CA ARG A 45 -5.53 -21.61 27.61
C ARG A 45 -6.03 -22.38 26.39
N LEU A 46 -5.24 -22.48 25.33
CA LEU A 46 -5.60 -23.27 24.13
C LEU A 46 -5.79 -24.76 24.41
N ARG A 47 -5.35 -25.28 25.56
CA ARG A 47 -5.64 -26.65 26.01
C ARG A 47 -7.13 -26.88 26.26
N ASP A 48 -7.78 -25.91 26.87
CA ASP A 48 -9.18 -25.99 27.30
C ASP A 48 -10.11 -25.14 26.41
N GLU A 49 -9.56 -24.14 25.70
CA GLU A 49 -10.26 -23.20 24.84
C GLU A 49 -9.75 -23.29 23.37
N PRO A 50 -10.08 -24.34 22.60
CA PRO A 50 -9.52 -24.56 21.26
C PRO A 50 -9.86 -23.45 20.24
N ASP A 51 -10.96 -22.74 20.48
CA ASP A 51 -11.44 -21.63 19.64
C ASP A 51 -10.95 -20.25 20.10
N LEU A 52 -10.08 -20.16 21.12
CA LEU A 52 -9.60 -18.89 21.69
C LEU A 52 -9.08 -17.91 20.63
N MET A 53 -8.34 -18.40 19.63
CA MET A 53 -7.79 -17.55 18.56
C MET A 53 -8.86 -16.91 17.66
N LYS A 54 -10.11 -17.39 17.69
CA LYS A 54 -11.23 -16.78 16.96
C LYS A 54 -11.86 -15.63 17.74
N MET A 55 -11.65 -15.57 19.06
CA MET A 55 -12.19 -14.55 19.94
C MET A 55 -11.27 -13.33 19.99
N ILE A 56 -11.36 -12.48 18.96
CA ILE A 56 -10.55 -11.24 18.84
C ILE A 56 -10.77 -10.28 20.03
N SER A 57 -11.94 -10.33 20.67
CA SER A 57 -12.26 -9.54 21.86
C SER A 57 -11.66 -10.07 23.15
N ASP A 58 -11.10 -11.29 23.15
CA ASP A 58 -10.38 -11.80 24.31
C ASP A 58 -9.18 -10.89 24.62
N ARG A 59 -8.98 -10.58 25.90
CA ARG A 59 -7.96 -9.63 26.34
C ARG A 59 -6.56 -10.04 25.88
N ASP A 60 -6.18 -11.31 26.06
CA ASP A 60 -4.84 -11.77 25.76
C ASP A 60 -4.61 -11.89 24.26
N VAL A 61 -5.64 -12.30 23.51
CA VAL A 61 -5.60 -12.36 22.05
C VAL A 61 -5.46 -10.95 21.46
N ALA A 62 -6.28 -9.99 21.91
CA ALA A 62 -6.22 -8.61 21.47
C ALA A 62 -4.85 -7.97 21.77
N GLU A 63 -4.31 -8.23 22.96
CA GLU A 63 -3.00 -7.74 23.38
C GLU A 63 -1.87 -8.31 22.51
N ALA A 64 -1.91 -9.61 22.22
CA ALA A 64 -0.95 -10.25 21.34
C ALA A 64 -1.06 -9.73 19.90
N MET A 65 -2.27 -9.50 19.38
CA MET A 65 -2.50 -8.94 18.05
C MET A 65 -1.96 -7.51 17.91
N GLU A 66 -2.11 -6.64 18.92
CA GLU A 66 -1.54 -5.29 18.86
C GLU A 66 -0.01 -5.32 18.94
N ARG A 67 0.59 -6.22 19.74
CA ARG A 67 2.05 -6.42 19.77
C ARG A 67 2.59 -6.93 18.43
N ALA A 68 1.88 -7.84 17.77
CA ALA A 68 2.24 -8.29 16.42
C ALA A 68 2.16 -7.14 15.39
N LYS A 69 1.17 -6.26 15.52
CA LYS A 69 1.02 -5.08 14.66
C LYS A 69 2.13 -4.06 14.85
N THR A 70 2.59 -3.80 16.08
CA THR A 70 3.75 -2.92 16.33
C THR A 70 5.04 -3.51 15.77
N VAL A 71 5.25 -4.83 15.89
CA VAL A 71 6.36 -5.56 15.23
C VAL A 71 6.29 -5.42 13.70
N SER A 72 5.11 -5.57 13.11
CA SER A 72 4.90 -5.38 11.67
C SER A 72 5.25 -3.96 11.21
N ARG A 73 4.82 -2.94 11.97
CA ARG A 73 5.21 -1.53 11.73
C ARG A 73 6.73 -1.34 11.82
N ALA A 74 7.39 -1.96 12.79
CA ALA A 74 8.85 -1.92 12.94
C ALA A 74 9.56 -2.55 11.74
N SER A 75 9.10 -3.72 11.28
CA SER A 75 9.60 -4.35 10.05
C SER A 75 9.42 -3.45 8.84
N HIS A 76 8.29 -2.78 8.71
CA HIS A 76 8.04 -1.83 7.62
C HIS A 76 8.99 -0.63 7.70
N LYS A 77 9.18 -0.03 8.89
CA LYS A 77 10.12 1.07 9.11
C LYS A 77 11.54 0.68 8.70
N MET A 78 12.01 -0.51 9.11
CA MET A 78 13.34 -0.99 8.74
C MET A 78 13.49 -1.11 7.21
N LYS A 79 12.52 -1.74 6.52
CA LYS A 79 12.52 -1.84 5.04
C LYS A 79 12.52 -0.48 4.33
N ALA A 80 11.88 0.54 4.92
CA ALA A 80 11.73 1.86 4.32
C ALA A 80 12.91 2.81 4.61
N PHE A 81 13.54 2.69 5.78
CA PHE A 81 14.48 3.68 6.30
C PHE A 81 15.92 3.20 6.45
N VAL A 82 16.21 1.91 6.29
CA VAL A 82 17.60 1.45 6.15
C VAL A 82 18.24 2.16 4.95
N ARG A 83 19.42 2.73 5.17
CA ARG A 83 20.23 3.41 4.16
C ARG A 83 21.60 2.79 4.16
N PHE A 84 21.97 2.24 3.00
CA PHE A 84 23.29 1.68 2.79
C PHE A 84 24.26 2.78 2.38
N ARG A 85 25.46 2.70 2.93
CA ARG A 85 26.61 3.53 2.55
C ARG A 85 27.66 2.63 1.94
N GLN A 86 28.22 3.06 0.81
CA GLN A 86 29.29 2.35 0.16
C GLN A 86 30.55 2.43 1.03
N VAL A 87 31.23 1.31 1.15
CA VAL A 87 32.54 1.16 1.77
C VAL A 87 33.39 0.27 0.88
N GLU A 88 34.70 0.40 1.00
CA GLU A 88 35.64 -0.49 0.33
C GLU A 88 36.29 -1.37 1.39
N ASP A 89 36.23 -2.69 1.19
CA ASP A 89 36.88 -3.67 2.05
C ASP A 89 37.88 -4.54 1.28
N ALA A 90 38.58 -5.45 1.97
CA ALA A 90 39.61 -6.31 1.37
C ALA A 90 39.09 -7.19 0.21
N ARG A 91 37.77 -7.34 0.07
CA ARG A 91 37.11 -8.10 -1.00
C ARG A 91 36.42 -7.17 -2.01
N GLY A 92 36.68 -5.86 -1.99
CA GLY A 92 36.13 -4.86 -2.90
C GLY A 92 34.96 -4.06 -2.33
N GLU A 93 34.03 -3.66 -3.20
CA GLU A 93 32.89 -2.83 -2.83
C GLU A 93 31.92 -3.56 -1.89
N ALA A 94 31.57 -2.92 -0.78
CA ALA A 94 30.58 -3.39 0.17
C ALA A 94 29.69 -2.24 0.65
N TRP A 95 28.56 -2.58 1.26
CA TRP A 95 27.53 -1.61 1.62
C TRP A 95 27.09 -1.80 3.07
N VAL A 96 27.31 -0.81 3.93
CA VAL A 96 27.01 -0.92 5.37
C VAL A 96 25.91 0.04 5.76
N ALA A 97 24.97 -0.43 6.60
CA ALA A 97 23.90 0.37 7.17
C ALA A 97 23.82 0.18 8.68
N TRP A 98 23.67 1.28 9.43
CA TRP A 98 23.26 1.24 10.84
C TRP A 98 21.75 1.49 10.95
N PHE A 99 21.04 0.69 11.74
CA PHE A 99 19.63 0.91 12.02
C PHE A 99 19.22 0.43 13.42
N GLU A 100 18.37 1.21 14.09
CA GLU A 100 17.90 0.90 15.45
C GLU A 100 16.39 0.62 15.43
N PRO A 101 15.96 -0.64 15.20
CA PRO A 101 14.55 -0.95 15.16
C PRO A 101 13.94 -0.97 16.58
N PRO A 102 12.69 -0.53 16.74
CA PRO A 102 12.01 -0.54 18.05
C PRO A 102 11.67 -1.97 18.51
N HIS A 103 11.72 -2.96 17.62
CA HIS A 103 11.51 -4.38 17.89
C HIS A 103 12.58 -5.23 17.19
N ARG A 104 12.75 -6.49 17.60
CA ARG A 104 13.81 -7.39 17.09
C ARG A 104 13.46 -7.94 15.71
N VAL A 105 13.43 -7.08 14.70
CA VAL A 105 12.91 -7.40 13.35
C VAL A 105 13.99 -7.63 12.30
N LEU A 106 15.27 -7.61 12.69
CA LEU A 106 16.39 -7.77 11.78
C LEU A 106 16.29 -9.07 10.97
N GLU A 107 16.22 -10.22 11.64
CA GLU A 107 16.13 -11.53 10.97
C GLU A 107 14.88 -11.65 10.08
N LYS A 108 13.75 -11.14 10.56
CA LYS A 108 12.50 -11.10 9.79
C LYS A 108 12.59 -10.23 8.53
N THR A 109 13.45 -9.22 8.53
CA THR A 109 13.53 -8.21 7.45
C THR A 109 14.72 -8.41 6.52
N ALA A 110 15.82 -9.00 6.97
CA ALA A 110 17.03 -9.20 6.17
C ALA A 110 16.79 -9.92 4.83
N PRO A 111 15.93 -10.96 4.73
CA PRO A 111 15.62 -11.60 3.44
C PRO A 111 14.98 -10.65 2.40
N PHE A 112 14.33 -9.57 2.83
CA PHE A 112 13.84 -8.55 1.91
C PHE A 112 14.99 -7.81 1.22
N PHE A 113 16.05 -7.47 1.97
CA PHE A 113 17.23 -6.80 1.43
C PHE A 113 18.03 -7.73 0.53
N GLN A 114 18.14 -9.02 0.90
CA GLN A 114 18.77 -10.05 0.07
C GLN A 114 18.10 -10.13 -1.31
N ARG A 115 16.77 -10.29 -1.35
CA ARG A 115 16.02 -10.34 -2.63
C ARG A 115 16.08 -9.03 -3.41
N ARG A 116 16.19 -7.89 -2.72
CA ARG A 116 16.19 -6.57 -3.35
C ARG A 116 17.56 -6.18 -3.91
N PHE A 117 18.62 -6.62 -3.27
CA PHE A 117 20.01 -6.30 -3.57
C PHE A 117 20.85 -7.59 -3.62
N PRO A 118 20.52 -8.54 -4.54
CA PRO A 118 21.16 -9.85 -4.56
C PRO A 118 22.63 -9.80 -4.98
N THR A 119 23.00 -8.86 -5.85
CA THR A 119 24.36 -8.72 -6.38
C THR A 119 25.25 -7.78 -5.57
N MET A 120 24.69 -7.11 -4.55
CA MET A 120 25.44 -6.15 -3.72
C MET A 120 25.85 -6.82 -2.43
N ARG A 121 27.13 -6.75 -2.05
CA ARG A 121 27.54 -7.19 -0.72
C ARG A 121 27.14 -6.16 0.32
N TRP A 122 26.32 -6.54 1.29
CA TRP A 122 25.80 -5.59 2.27
C TRP A 122 25.75 -6.12 3.70
N SER A 123 25.82 -5.21 4.65
CA SER A 123 25.72 -5.45 6.09
C SER A 123 24.71 -4.50 6.72
N ILE A 124 23.80 -5.03 7.55
CA ILE A 124 22.89 -4.24 8.38
C ILE A 124 23.26 -4.47 9.84
N LEU A 125 23.66 -3.40 10.51
CA LEU A 125 24.12 -3.36 11.88
C LEU A 125 23.02 -2.79 12.78
N THR A 126 22.70 -3.49 13.86
CA THR A 126 21.70 -3.05 14.84
C THR A 126 22.19 -3.34 16.26
N PRO A 127 21.62 -2.68 17.30
CA PRO A 127 21.94 -2.98 18.69
C PRO A 127 21.53 -4.38 19.17
N ASP A 128 20.67 -5.11 18.44
CA ASP A 128 20.23 -6.45 18.84
C ASP A 128 20.85 -7.58 18.02
N GLY A 129 21.59 -7.24 16.96
CA GLY A 129 22.16 -8.21 16.02
C GLY A 129 22.68 -7.56 14.75
N SER A 130 23.36 -8.33 13.93
CA SER A 130 23.82 -7.91 12.60
C SER A 130 23.42 -8.93 11.53
N ALA A 131 23.23 -8.47 10.29
CA ALA A 131 22.94 -9.31 9.14
C ALA A 131 23.93 -8.99 8.01
N PHE A 132 24.46 -10.03 7.38
CA PHE A 132 25.51 -9.96 6.36
C PHE A 132 25.08 -10.75 5.13
N TRP A 133 25.17 -10.13 3.97
CA TRP A 133 24.94 -10.77 2.68
C TRP A 133 26.19 -10.60 1.82
N ASP A 134 26.79 -11.71 1.42
CA ASP A 134 28.04 -11.74 0.65
C ASP A 134 27.82 -11.93 -0.87
N GLY A 135 26.56 -12.02 -1.32
CA GLY A 135 26.19 -12.32 -2.71
C GLY A 135 25.69 -13.75 -2.90
N GLU A 136 25.94 -14.64 -1.94
CA GLU A 136 25.56 -16.06 -2.00
C GLU A 136 24.78 -16.48 -0.75
N GLN A 137 25.25 -16.11 0.44
CA GLN A 137 24.69 -16.49 1.72
C GLN A 137 24.31 -15.28 2.59
N LEU A 138 23.14 -15.40 3.24
CA LEU A 138 22.70 -14.49 4.29
C LEU A 138 23.09 -15.08 5.64
N ALA A 139 23.96 -14.38 6.39
CA ALA A 139 24.40 -14.76 7.72
C ALA A 139 23.94 -13.73 8.76
N PHE A 140 23.75 -14.18 10.00
CA PHE A 140 23.42 -13.32 11.14
C PHE A 140 24.55 -13.38 12.17
N GLY A 141 24.79 -12.23 12.80
CA GLY A 141 25.86 -12.06 13.78
C GLY A 141 25.41 -11.32 15.03
N PRO A 142 26.34 -11.12 15.98
CA PRO A 142 26.05 -10.48 17.25
C PRO A 142 25.62 -9.02 17.07
N PRO A 143 25.05 -8.40 18.12
CA PRO A 143 24.87 -6.96 18.22
C PRO A 143 26.09 -6.18 17.75
N ALA A 144 25.84 -5.10 17.02
CA ALA A 144 26.87 -4.17 16.59
C ALA A 144 26.72 -2.84 17.35
N THR A 145 27.75 -2.01 17.30
CA THR A 145 27.75 -0.64 17.83
C THR A 145 27.84 0.37 16.68
N ARG A 146 27.40 1.62 16.91
CA ARG A 146 27.26 2.65 15.85
C ARG A 146 28.59 2.96 15.15
N ASP A 147 29.69 2.86 15.88
CA ASP A 147 31.07 3.08 15.42
C ASP A 147 31.56 1.99 14.44
N MET A 148 30.91 0.82 14.40
CA MET A 148 31.16 -0.21 13.40
C MET A 148 30.58 0.12 12.03
N ALA A 149 29.73 1.15 11.93
CA ALA A 149 29.24 1.69 10.67
C ALA A 149 30.00 2.98 10.30
N PRO A 150 30.20 3.28 9.00
CA PRO A 150 30.92 4.47 8.56
C PRO A 150 30.44 5.75 9.25
N ALA A 151 31.40 6.59 9.63
CA ALA A 151 31.15 7.92 10.18
C ALA A 151 30.33 8.75 9.19
N GLU A 152 29.49 9.64 9.72
CA GLU A 152 28.84 10.65 8.91
C GLU A 152 29.88 11.72 8.58
N ASP A 153 30.31 11.83 7.31
CA ASP A 153 30.67 13.12 6.69
C ASP A 153 30.91 13.07 5.17
N GLU A 154 30.83 14.28 4.58
CA GLU A 154 31.01 14.74 3.18
C GLU A 154 29.83 14.68 2.17
N ILE A 155 28.71 14.01 2.46
CA ILE A 155 27.51 14.09 1.61
C ILE A 155 26.38 14.92 2.27
N GLU A 156 26.71 15.76 3.26
CA GLU A 156 25.72 16.56 4.00
C GLU A 156 25.29 17.84 3.27
N GLU A 157 26.17 18.53 2.53
CA GLU A 157 25.85 19.81 1.89
C GLU A 157 24.86 19.69 0.71
N PHE A 158 24.99 18.58 -0.04
CA PHE A 158 24.11 18.28 -1.17
C PHE A 158 22.70 17.90 -0.70
N TRP A 159 22.60 17.19 0.43
CA TRP A 159 21.32 16.84 1.06
C TRP A 159 20.62 18.03 1.73
N LYS A 160 21.37 18.92 2.39
CA LYS A 160 20.81 20.16 2.98
C LYS A 160 20.17 21.06 1.91
N THR A 161 20.81 21.17 0.74
CA THR A 161 20.31 21.94 -0.41
C THR A 161 19.06 21.31 -1.03
N TYR A 162 19.02 19.98 -1.15
CA TYR A 162 17.85 19.23 -1.62
C TYR A 162 16.67 19.29 -0.63
N TYR A 163 16.95 19.21 0.67
CA TYR A 163 15.90 19.26 1.70
C TYR A 163 15.35 20.67 1.88
N ALA A 164 16.18 21.72 1.86
CA ALA A 164 15.75 23.11 1.95
C ALA A 164 14.91 23.58 0.75
N SER A 165 15.17 23.05 -0.45
CA SER A 165 14.41 23.36 -1.66
C SER A 165 13.07 22.60 -1.77
N THR A 166 12.92 21.49 -1.04
CA THR A 166 11.70 20.66 -1.03
C THR A 166 10.84 20.90 0.24
N PHE A 167 11.34 21.67 1.20
CA PHE A 167 10.67 21.94 2.48
C PHE A 167 9.47 22.89 2.30
N ASN A 168 8.25 22.35 2.40
CA ASN A 168 7.02 23.12 2.32
C ASN A 168 6.50 23.48 3.74
N PRO A 169 6.64 24.74 4.20
CA PRO A 169 6.25 25.15 5.54
C PRO A 169 4.75 24.96 5.84
N ALA A 170 3.88 24.97 4.82
CA ALA A 170 2.45 24.74 4.98
C ALA A 170 2.08 23.27 5.31
N ARG A 171 3.02 22.32 5.18
CA ARG A 171 2.83 20.89 5.56
C ARG A 171 3.38 20.56 6.96
N LEU A 172 3.91 21.54 7.68
CA LEU A 172 4.54 21.31 8.98
C LEU A 172 3.50 21.16 10.11
N LYS A 173 3.04 19.93 10.37
CA LYS A 173 2.27 19.64 11.59
C LYS A 173 3.22 19.45 12.77
N VAL A 174 3.74 20.56 13.30
CA VAL A 174 4.72 20.60 14.40
C VAL A 174 4.29 19.74 15.60
N LYS A 175 2.99 19.68 15.91
CA LYS A 175 2.43 18.85 16.98
C LYS A 175 2.48 17.34 16.69
N ALA A 176 2.28 16.94 15.44
CA ALA A 176 2.34 15.54 15.00
C ALA A 176 3.78 15.04 14.86
N MET A 177 4.69 15.91 14.39
CA MET A 177 6.12 15.63 14.31
C MET A 177 6.75 15.47 15.70
N LYS A 178 6.34 16.30 16.67
CA LYS A 178 6.74 16.16 18.09
C LYS A 178 6.11 14.95 18.80
N GLY A 179 5.01 14.41 18.27
CA GLY A 179 4.29 13.26 18.83
C GLY A 179 4.76 11.89 18.30
N GLU A 180 5.20 11.82 17.04
CA GLU A 180 5.72 10.59 16.40
C GLU A 180 7.22 10.34 16.67
N MET A 181 7.94 11.34 17.19
CA MET A 181 9.39 11.28 17.40
C MET A 181 9.76 11.55 18.86
N ALA A 182 10.30 10.53 19.55
CA ALA A 182 10.98 10.76 20.82
C ALA A 182 12.27 11.57 20.58
N LYS A 183 12.57 12.56 21.44
CA LYS A 183 13.72 13.49 21.32
C LYS A 183 15.08 12.80 21.10
N GLY A 184 15.22 11.53 21.47
CA GLY A 184 16.45 10.74 21.26
C GLY A 184 16.77 10.49 19.77
N TYR A 185 15.78 10.44 18.89
CA TYR A 185 15.96 10.11 17.46
C TYR A 185 16.46 11.27 16.59
N TRP A 186 16.57 12.47 17.16
CA TRP A 186 16.97 13.67 16.42
C TRP A 186 18.46 13.71 16.09
N LYS A 187 19.28 12.96 16.85
CA LYS A 187 20.73 12.88 16.65
C LYS A 187 21.14 12.14 15.37
N ASN A 188 20.21 11.41 14.76
CA ASN A 188 20.44 10.61 13.55
C ASN A 188 19.84 11.26 12.28
N LEU A 189 19.48 12.55 12.35
CA LEU A 189 18.86 13.35 11.28
C LEU A 189 19.64 14.66 11.11
N PRO A 190 20.53 14.76 10.11
CA PRO A 190 21.21 16.02 9.73
C PRO A 190 20.25 17.20 9.52
N GLU A 191 19.05 16.91 9.02
CA GLU A 191 18.01 17.89 8.72
C GLU A 191 17.34 18.45 9.98
N ALA A 192 17.47 17.77 11.13
CA ALA A 192 16.89 18.21 12.39
C ALA A 192 17.54 19.51 12.92
N ALA A 193 18.81 19.75 12.58
CA ALA A 193 19.52 20.98 12.91
C ALA A 193 18.97 22.22 12.17
N LEU A 194 18.38 22.01 10.98
CA LEU A 194 17.78 23.07 10.15
C LEU A 194 16.33 23.39 10.56
N ILE A 195 15.67 22.52 11.33
CA ILE A 195 14.27 22.68 11.72
C ILE A 195 14.02 23.98 12.50
N PRO A 196 14.84 24.40 13.49
CA PRO A 196 14.62 25.65 14.20
C PRO A 196 14.70 26.88 13.29
N GLU A 197 15.69 26.95 12.39
CA GLU A 197 15.85 28.06 11.44
C GLU A 197 14.76 28.07 10.35
N LEU A 198 14.38 26.90 9.82
CA LEU A 198 13.30 26.79 8.84
C LEU A 198 11.93 27.12 9.45
N VAL A 199 11.71 26.82 10.73
CA VAL A 199 10.51 27.22 11.49
C VAL A 199 10.51 28.73 11.75
N ALA A 200 11.66 29.32 12.09
CA ALA A 200 11.79 30.77 12.30
C ALA A 200 11.66 31.56 10.97
N ALA A 201 12.22 31.06 9.87
CA ALA A 201 12.08 31.66 8.53
C ALA A 201 10.65 31.48 7.95
N SER A 202 9.92 30.47 8.41
CA SER A 202 8.53 30.21 8.03
C SER A 202 7.55 31.23 8.59
N SER A 203 7.69 31.67 9.84
CA SER A 203 6.78 32.68 10.42
C SER A 203 6.89 34.01 9.68
N VAL A 204 8.12 34.45 9.36
CA VAL A 204 8.35 35.71 8.64
C VAL A 204 7.85 35.65 7.18
N ARG A 205 8.01 34.51 6.48
CA ARG A 205 7.53 34.36 5.09
C ARG A 205 6.02 34.25 4.97
N THR A 206 5.33 33.72 5.98
CA THR A 206 3.87 33.56 5.94
C THR A 206 3.17 34.90 6.08
N ASP A 207 3.64 35.76 6.99
CA ASP A 207 3.07 37.10 7.18
C ASP A 207 3.31 38.01 5.96
N VAL A 208 4.47 37.89 5.31
CA VAL A 208 4.80 38.62 4.08
C VAL A 208 4.03 38.08 2.85
N MET A 209 3.70 36.78 2.80
CA MET A 209 2.88 36.18 1.73
C MET A 209 1.39 36.50 1.86
N VAL A 210 0.87 36.63 3.09
CA VAL A 210 -0.52 37.03 3.35
C VAL A 210 -0.73 38.52 3.08
N ALA A 211 0.28 39.36 3.34
CA ALA A 211 0.21 40.80 3.13
C ALA A 211 0.45 41.25 1.68
N LYS A 212 0.97 40.38 0.80
CA LYS A 212 1.15 40.71 -0.63
C LYS A 212 -0.14 40.43 -1.41
N PRO A 213 -0.73 41.43 -2.11
CA PRO A 213 -1.80 41.15 -3.05
C PRO A 213 -1.29 40.22 -4.15
N ALA A 214 -2.17 39.33 -4.61
CA ALA A 214 -1.86 38.35 -5.65
C ALA A 214 -1.31 39.07 -6.89
N PRO A 215 -0.26 38.52 -7.56
CA PRO A 215 0.24 39.11 -8.79
C PRO A 215 -0.86 39.11 -9.85
N GLU A 216 -0.96 40.18 -10.63
CA GLU A 216 -1.94 40.20 -11.70
C GLU A 216 -1.64 39.11 -12.74
N PRO A 217 -2.66 38.35 -13.19
CA PRO A 217 -2.49 37.32 -14.19
C PRO A 217 -1.89 37.88 -15.48
N ASN A 218 -0.92 37.14 -16.02
CA ASN A 218 -0.22 37.48 -17.25
C ASN A 218 -1.22 37.69 -18.41
N ALA A 219 -1.25 38.88 -19.01
CA ALA A 219 -2.26 39.30 -20.00
C ALA A 219 -2.37 38.38 -21.23
N ARG A 220 -1.28 37.67 -21.56
CA ARG A 220 -1.26 36.65 -22.63
C ARG A 220 -1.98 35.35 -22.23
N PHE A 221 -1.94 34.98 -20.96
CA PHE A 221 -2.66 33.81 -20.42
C PHE A 221 -4.11 34.13 -20.07
N SER A 222 -4.45 35.37 -19.73
CA SER A 222 -5.85 35.75 -19.46
C SER A 222 -6.70 35.88 -20.73
N ARG A 223 -6.10 36.05 -21.93
CA ARG A 223 -6.83 35.92 -23.21
C ARG A 223 -7.07 34.48 -23.66
N ALA A 224 -6.25 33.53 -23.21
CA ALA A 224 -6.52 32.09 -23.39
C ALA A 224 -7.52 31.55 -22.36
N ILE A 225 -7.85 32.38 -21.35
CA ILE A 225 -8.72 32.05 -20.22
C ILE A 225 -9.75 33.18 -20.05
N ALA A 226 -10.64 33.34 -21.02
CA ALA A 226 -11.92 34.04 -20.87
C ALA A 226 -12.84 33.67 -22.05
N PRO A 227 -14.18 33.55 -21.91
CA PRO A 227 -15.00 33.28 -20.74
C PRO A 227 -16.11 32.25 -21.08
N ASP A 228 -15.79 30.96 -21.31
CA ASP A 228 -16.84 29.94 -21.60
C ASP A 228 -16.82 28.70 -20.68
N LEU A 229 -15.85 28.57 -19.77
CA LEU A 229 -15.72 27.38 -18.89
C LEU A 229 -16.70 27.32 -17.71
N HIS A 230 -17.71 28.21 -17.67
CA HIS A 230 -18.81 28.15 -16.70
C HIS A 230 -20.17 27.80 -17.32
N ALA A 231 -20.26 27.67 -18.65
CA ALA A 231 -21.42 27.07 -19.29
C ALA A 231 -21.22 25.55 -19.39
N GLY A 232 -21.76 24.80 -18.44
CA GLY A 232 -21.87 23.34 -18.55
C GLY A 232 -20.89 22.51 -17.73
N ARG A 233 -20.44 23.00 -16.56
CA ARG A 233 -19.91 22.09 -15.53
C ARG A 233 -21.05 21.16 -15.13
N PRO A 234 -20.95 19.83 -15.31
CA PRO A 234 -21.83 18.92 -14.57
C PRO A 234 -21.59 19.26 -13.11
N THR A 235 -22.65 19.60 -12.37
CA THR A 235 -22.54 19.73 -10.92
C THR A 235 -21.89 18.45 -10.40
N ALA A 236 -21.15 18.53 -9.29
CA ALA A 236 -20.51 17.36 -8.69
C ALA A 236 -21.51 16.23 -8.35
N ASP A 237 -22.81 16.42 -8.56
CA ASP A 237 -23.90 15.49 -8.34
C ASP A 237 -24.82 15.29 -9.57
N ALA A 238 -24.52 15.92 -10.72
CA ALA A 238 -25.25 15.66 -11.96
C ALA A 238 -24.97 14.23 -12.42
N VAL A 239 -26.03 13.45 -12.56
CA VAL A 239 -25.97 12.07 -13.04
C VAL A 239 -25.67 12.11 -14.55
N PRO A 240 -24.56 11.51 -15.03
CA PRO A 240 -24.22 11.55 -16.46
C PRO A 240 -25.29 10.84 -17.30
N ASP A 241 -25.77 11.47 -18.36
CA ASP A 241 -26.80 10.90 -19.23
C ASP A 241 -26.19 10.01 -20.33
N ASP A 242 -24.90 10.15 -20.58
CA ASP A 242 -24.18 9.34 -21.56
C ASP A 242 -22.70 9.10 -21.23
N LEU A 243 -22.06 8.20 -21.99
CA LEU A 243 -20.66 7.84 -21.76
C LEU A 243 -19.67 8.97 -22.05
N SER A 244 -20.03 9.93 -22.91
CA SER A 244 -19.18 11.10 -23.17
C SER A 244 -19.17 12.06 -21.98
N GLU A 245 -20.29 12.16 -21.27
CA GLU A 245 -20.37 12.89 -20.00
C GLU A 245 -19.62 12.19 -18.88
N VAL A 246 -19.67 10.85 -18.84
CA VAL A 246 -18.81 10.05 -17.95
C VAL A 246 -17.34 10.37 -18.24
N GLU A 247 -16.94 10.35 -19.51
CA GLU A 247 -15.55 10.61 -19.90
C GLU A 247 -15.06 12.00 -19.52
N ARG A 248 -15.78 13.05 -19.95
CA ARG A 248 -15.47 14.44 -19.59
C ARG A 248 -15.42 14.64 -18.08
N GLY A 249 -16.37 14.02 -17.38
CA GLY A 249 -16.48 14.10 -15.95
C GLY A 249 -15.34 13.40 -15.20
N VAL A 250 -14.90 12.24 -15.67
CA VAL A 250 -13.75 11.52 -15.12
C VAL A 250 -12.46 12.33 -15.29
N GLN A 251 -12.23 12.97 -16.44
CA GLN A 251 -11.06 13.84 -16.65
C GLN A 251 -11.06 15.05 -15.69
N ALA A 252 -12.22 15.61 -15.41
CA ALA A 252 -12.38 16.72 -14.48
C ALA A 252 -12.50 16.28 -13.00
N CYS A 253 -12.50 14.98 -12.70
CA CYS A 253 -12.91 14.47 -11.40
C CYS A 253 -11.89 14.81 -10.31
N ARG A 254 -12.41 15.23 -9.15
CA ARG A 254 -11.63 15.55 -7.94
C ARG A 254 -12.15 14.85 -6.67
N ARG A 255 -12.97 13.79 -6.81
CA ARG A 255 -13.66 13.08 -5.70
C ARG A 255 -12.71 12.37 -4.72
N CYS A 256 -11.50 12.03 -5.14
CA CYS A 256 -10.47 11.42 -4.27
C CYS A 256 -9.07 11.95 -4.62
N PRO A 257 -8.04 11.80 -3.78
CA PRO A 257 -6.72 12.38 -4.03
C PRO A 257 -5.98 11.86 -5.27
N LEU A 258 -6.43 10.76 -5.89
CA LEU A 258 -5.70 10.08 -6.96
C LEU A 258 -5.53 10.91 -8.23
N TYR A 259 -6.42 11.88 -8.49
CA TYR A 259 -6.28 12.79 -9.65
C TYR A 259 -4.99 13.61 -9.64
N ARG A 260 -4.35 13.78 -8.46
CA ARG A 260 -3.23 14.72 -8.28
C ARG A 260 -1.96 14.24 -8.95
N ASP A 261 -1.73 12.93 -8.90
CA ASP A 261 -0.46 12.31 -9.29
C ASP A 261 -0.60 11.46 -10.56
N ALA A 262 -1.83 11.09 -10.95
CA ALA A 262 -2.12 10.43 -12.22
C ALA A 262 -1.97 11.40 -13.40
N THR A 263 -1.61 10.88 -14.58
CA THR A 263 -1.50 11.71 -15.79
C THR A 263 -2.88 12.14 -16.30
N GLN A 264 -3.85 11.23 -16.28
CA GLN A 264 -5.22 11.49 -16.72
C GLN A 264 -6.19 10.49 -16.08
N GLY A 265 -7.49 10.72 -16.25
CA GLY A 265 -8.49 9.70 -15.94
C GLY A 265 -8.57 8.67 -17.07
N VAL A 266 -8.75 7.40 -16.74
CA VAL A 266 -8.96 6.32 -17.71
C VAL A 266 -10.36 5.77 -17.54
N CYS A 267 -11.21 6.01 -18.54
CA CYS A 267 -12.60 5.54 -18.56
C CYS A 267 -12.70 4.11 -19.05
N GLY A 268 -13.89 3.53 -18.91
CA GLY A 268 -14.20 2.27 -19.57
C GLY A 268 -14.35 2.43 -21.08
N GLU A 269 -14.07 1.36 -21.80
CA GLU A 269 -14.12 1.29 -23.26
C GLU A 269 -14.94 0.07 -23.71
N GLY A 270 -15.73 0.24 -24.77
CA GLY A 270 -16.55 -0.82 -25.37
C GLY A 270 -17.91 -0.33 -25.86
N PRO A 271 -18.73 -1.21 -26.46
CA PRO A 271 -20.01 -0.82 -27.04
C PRO A 271 -21.06 -0.52 -25.94
N ARG A 272 -21.94 0.45 -26.21
CA ARG A 272 -23.03 0.84 -25.28
C ARG A 272 -23.99 -0.30 -24.91
N GLY A 273 -24.08 -1.34 -25.75
CA GLY A 273 -24.93 -2.51 -25.54
C GLY A 273 -24.20 -3.76 -25.06
N ALA A 274 -22.95 -3.63 -24.59
CA ALA A 274 -22.15 -4.76 -24.15
C ALA A 274 -22.90 -5.60 -23.10
N ARG A 275 -23.11 -6.89 -23.40
CA ARG A 275 -23.80 -7.80 -22.47
C ARG A 275 -22.89 -8.22 -21.31
N LEU A 276 -21.58 -8.12 -21.50
CA LEU A 276 -20.54 -8.40 -20.52
C LEU A 276 -19.76 -7.12 -20.23
N MET A 277 -19.73 -6.73 -18.96
CA MET A 277 -18.84 -5.71 -18.44
C MET A 277 -17.73 -6.35 -17.62
N ILE A 278 -16.47 -5.99 -17.87
CA ILE A 278 -15.29 -6.48 -17.16
C ILE A 278 -14.70 -5.34 -16.34
N VAL A 279 -14.50 -5.56 -15.04
CA VAL A 279 -14.05 -4.52 -14.11
C VAL A 279 -12.71 -4.93 -13.49
N GLY A 280 -11.66 -4.17 -13.75
CA GLY A 280 -10.35 -4.26 -13.10
C GLY A 280 -10.21 -3.44 -11.82
N GLU A 281 -8.99 -3.41 -11.27
CA GLU A 281 -8.68 -2.64 -10.05
C GLU A 281 -8.55 -1.14 -10.32
N GLN A 282 -7.58 -0.76 -11.15
CA GLN A 282 -7.24 0.62 -11.52
C GLN A 282 -6.40 0.61 -12.81
N PRO A 283 -6.18 1.77 -13.45
CA PRO A 283 -5.25 1.88 -14.56
C PRO A 283 -3.82 1.59 -14.07
N GLY A 284 -3.02 0.94 -14.91
CA GLY A 284 -1.59 0.79 -14.71
C GLY A 284 -0.79 1.92 -15.36
N ASP A 285 0.52 1.74 -15.41
CA ASP A 285 1.46 2.72 -15.97
C ASP A 285 1.20 3.02 -17.45
N GLN A 286 0.92 2.00 -18.24
CA GLN A 286 0.68 2.16 -19.69
C GLN A 286 -0.72 2.72 -19.94
N GLU A 287 -1.72 2.26 -19.21
CA GLU A 287 -3.10 2.72 -19.28
C GLU A 287 -3.21 4.21 -18.94
N ASP A 288 -2.52 4.66 -17.89
CA ASP A 288 -2.51 6.07 -17.47
C ASP A 288 -1.88 7.00 -18.52
N LEU A 289 -0.92 6.51 -19.31
CA LEU A 289 -0.32 7.29 -20.41
C LEU A 289 -1.18 7.23 -21.68
N ALA A 290 -1.75 6.06 -21.98
CA ALA A 290 -2.55 5.84 -23.18
C ALA A 290 -3.97 6.39 -23.08
N GLY A 291 -4.51 6.54 -21.87
CA GLY A 291 -5.91 6.91 -21.65
C GLY A 291 -6.89 5.75 -21.87
N GLN A 292 -6.41 4.52 -22.06
CA GLN A 292 -7.21 3.34 -22.42
C GLN A 292 -7.05 2.21 -21.39
N PRO A 293 -8.13 1.48 -21.03
CA PRO A 293 -8.09 0.42 -20.05
C PRO A 293 -7.50 -0.89 -20.62
N PHE A 294 -6.65 -1.56 -19.83
CA PHE A 294 -6.09 -2.88 -20.17
C PHE A 294 -5.27 -2.91 -21.47
N VAL A 295 -4.37 -1.94 -21.67
CA VAL A 295 -3.41 -1.94 -22.79
C VAL A 295 -2.03 -2.49 -22.40
N GLY A 296 -1.76 -2.68 -21.11
CA GLY A 296 -0.50 -3.22 -20.61
C GLY A 296 -0.43 -4.76 -20.57
N PRO A 297 0.58 -5.34 -19.88
CA PRO A 297 0.77 -6.79 -19.82
C PRO A 297 -0.43 -7.57 -19.26
N ALA A 298 -1.14 -7.00 -18.28
CA ALA A 298 -2.35 -7.61 -17.75
C ALA A 298 -3.52 -7.59 -18.76
N GLY A 299 -3.52 -6.61 -19.67
CA GLY A 299 -4.42 -6.54 -20.81
C GLY A 299 -4.18 -7.67 -21.79
N GLY A 300 -2.94 -7.93 -22.19
CA GLY A 300 -2.61 -9.05 -23.06
C GLY A 300 -3.01 -10.41 -22.49
N VAL A 301 -2.90 -10.62 -21.18
CA VAL A 301 -3.41 -11.84 -20.51
C VAL A 301 -4.94 -11.91 -20.54
N LEU A 302 -5.62 -10.78 -20.36
CA LEU A 302 -7.07 -10.71 -20.47
C LEU A 302 -7.53 -11.03 -21.90
N ASP A 303 -6.85 -10.48 -22.90
CA ASP A 303 -7.21 -10.69 -24.31
C ASP A 303 -7.02 -12.15 -24.72
N ALA A 304 -5.92 -12.79 -24.31
CA ALA A 304 -5.71 -14.23 -24.52
C ALA A 304 -6.81 -15.08 -23.85
N ALA A 305 -7.25 -14.70 -22.65
CA ALA A 305 -8.33 -15.41 -21.95
C ALA A 305 -9.70 -15.20 -22.60
N LEU A 306 -9.94 -14.02 -23.20
CA LEU A 306 -11.16 -13.75 -23.97
C LEU A 306 -11.18 -14.57 -25.27
N GLU A 307 -10.05 -14.63 -25.98
CA GLU A 307 -9.88 -15.45 -27.17
C GLU A 307 -10.13 -16.93 -26.87
N GLU A 308 -9.52 -17.48 -25.81
CA GLU A 308 -9.73 -18.86 -25.38
C GLU A 308 -11.21 -19.13 -25.00
N ALA A 309 -11.89 -18.14 -24.43
CA ALA A 309 -13.31 -18.23 -24.11
C ALA A 309 -14.24 -18.03 -25.32
N GLY A 310 -13.70 -17.73 -26.51
CA GLY A 310 -14.48 -17.41 -27.70
C GLY A 310 -15.26 -16.11 -27.59
N ILE A 311 -14.76 -15.13 -26.84
CA ILE A 311 -15.38 -13.82 -26.63
C ILE A 311 -14.58 -12.76 -27.37
N GLU A 312 -15.20 -12.05 -28.30
CA GLU A 312 -14.55 -10.94 -29.00
C GLU A 312 -14.38 -9.72 -28.08
N ARG A 313 -13.18 -9.14 -28.07
CA ARG A 313 -12.89 -7.94 -27.26
C ARG A 313 -13.78 -6.74 -27.62
N ALA A 314 -14.22 -6.67 -28.86
CA ALA A 314 -15.11 -5.62 -29.36
C ALA A 314 -16.55 -5.72 -28.81
N ASP A 315 -16.95 -6.87 -28.27
CA ASP A 315 -18.31 -7.13 -27.75
C ASP A 315 -18.45 -6.86 -26.25
N VAL A 316 -17.34 -6.57 -25.57
CA VAL A 316 -17.29 -6.37 -24.11
C VAL A 316 -17.02 -4.93 -23.75
N TYR A 317 -17.53 -4.50 -22.60
CA TYR A 317 -17.19 -3.20 -22.02
C TYR A 317 -16.18 -3.40 -20.89
N VAL A 318 -14.98 -2.86 -21.02
CA VAL A 318 -13.90 -3.06 -20.05
C VAL A 318 -13.59 -1.75 -19.33
N THR A 319 -13.51 -1.81 -18.00
CA THR A 319 -13.28 -0.63 -17.17
C THR A 319 -12.55 -1.00 -15.87
N ASN A 320 -12.33 -0.04 -14.98
CA ASN A 320 -11.71 -0.24 -13.67
C ASN A 320 -12.58 0.31 -12.53
N ALA A 321 -12.42 -0.26 -11.33
CA ALA A 321 -13.08 0.20 -10.11
C ALA A 321 -12.69 1.63 -9.73
N VAL A 322 -11.44 2.00 -9.99
CA VAL A 322 -10.91 3.36 -9.83
C VAL A 322 -10.41 3.87 -11.18
N LYS A 323 -10.60 5.16 -11.47
CA LYS A 323 -10.30 5.76 -12.79
C LYS A 323 -8.95 6.47 -12.90
N HIS A 324 -8.20 6.61 -11.82
CA HIS A 324 -6.90 7.29 -11.81
C HIS A 324 -5.83 6.35 -11.27
N PHE A 325 -4.65 6.35 -11.88
CA PHE A 325 -3.57 5.46 -11.49
C PHE A 325 -2.95 5.87 -10.15
N LYS A 326 -3.10 5.02 -9.14
CA LYS A 326 -2.39 5.18 -7.87
C LYS A 326 -1.00 4.55 -7.95
N HIS A 327 0.02 5.39 -7.83
CA HIS A 327 1.41 4.95 -7.87
C HIS A 327 2.30 5.65 -6.85
N GLU A 328 3.47 5.07 -6.60
CA GLU A 328 4.59 5.75 -5.96
C GLU A 328 5.77 5.88 -6.95
N PRO A 329 6.37 7.07 -7.11
CA PRO A 329 7.57 7.23 -7.92
C PRO A 329 8.73 6.45 -7.32
N ARG A 330 9.44 5.69 -8.17
CA ARG A 330 10.71 5.03 -7.82
C ARG A 330 11.70 5.23 -8.96
N GLY A 331 12.49 6.29 -8.86
CA GLY A 331 13.34 6.75 -9.97
C GLY A 331 12.47 7.11 -11.17
N LYS A 332 12.78 6.55 -12.34
CA LYS A 332 11.99 6.75 -13.58
C LYS A 332 10.72 5.89 -13.67
N ARG A 333 10.48 4.98 -12.72
CA ARG A 333 9.34 4.02 -12.77
C ARG A 333 8.21 4.46 -11.84
N ARG A 334 6.98 4.24 -12.27
CA ARG A 334 5.76 4.48 -11.47
C ARG A 334 5.28 3.14 -10.92
N LEU A 335 5.47 2.92 -9.61
CA LEU A 335 5.11 1.65 -8.98
C LEU A 335 3.65 1.66 -8.55
N HIS A 336 2.86 0.78 -9.15
CA HIS A 336 1.46 0.57 -8.80
C HIS A 336 1.24 0.32 -7.29
N LYS A 337 0.25 1.01 -6.72
CA LYS A 337 -0.20 0.83 -5.33
C LYS A 337 -1.70 0.59 -5.31
N THR A 338 -2.14 -0.41 -4.55
CA THR A 338 -3.55 -0.76 -4.47
C THR A 338 -4.39 0.40 -3.90
N PRO A 339 -5.53 0.73 -4.53
CA PRO A 339 -6.48 1.69 -3.98
C PRO A 339 -7.01 1.24 -2.62
N ASN A 340 -7.20 2.18 -1.70
CA ASN A 340 -7.86 1.89 -0.42
C ASN A 340 -9.39 1.91 -0.58
N ALA A 341 -10.11 1.41 0.43
CA ALA A 341 -11.57 1.34 0.38
C ALA A 341 -12.25 2.70 0.19
N GLY A 342 -11.69 3.79 0.73
CA GLY A 342 -12.22 5.14 0.56
C GLY A 342 -12.09 5.66 -0.88
N GLU A 343 -10.96 5.38 -1.53
CA GLU A 343 -10.74 5.70 -2.95
C GLU A 343 -11.68 4.91 -3.85
N VAL A 344 -11.86 3.60 -3.59
CA VAL A 344 -12.82 2.75 -4.31
C VAL A 344 -14.24 3.29 -4.14
N GLN A 345 -14.65 3.59 -2.90
CA GLN A 345 -16.00 4.11 -2.62
C GLN A 345 -16.24 5.46 -3.29
N ALA A 346 -15.24 6.36 -3.30
CA ALA A 346 -15.35 7.65 -3.97
C ALA A 346 -15.46 7.53 -5.49
N CYS A 347 -14.77 6.55 -6.09
CA CYS A 347 -14.76 6.32 -7.54
C CYS A 347 -15.94 5.45 -8.00
N ARG A 348 -16.56 4.67 -7.11
CA ARG A 348 -17.72 3.82 -7.39
C ARG A 348 -18.86 4.58 -8.07
N TRP A 349 -19.02 5.86 -7.78
CA TRP A 349 -20.01 6.71 -8.45
C TRP A 349 -19.87 6.71 -9.98
N TRP A 350 -18.64 6.68 -10.53
CA TRP A 350 -18.42 6.57 -11.98
C TRP A 350 -18.71 5.16 -12.49
N LEU A 351 -18.33 4.13 -11.74
CA LEU A 351 -18.62 2.73 -12.12
C LEU A 351 -20.13 2.48 -12.16
N ASP A 352 -20.88 3.00 -11.19
CA ASP A 352 -22.33 2.88 -11.14
C ASP A 352 -22.99 3.65 -12.31
N ALA A 353 -22.42 4.78 -12.74
CA ALA A 353 -22.85 5.48 -13.94
C ALA A 353 -22.60 4.68 -15.22
N GLU A 354 -21.40 4.11 -15.39
CA GLU A 354 -21.11 3.20 -16.51
C GLU A 354 -22.07 2.00 -16.53
N ARG A 355 -22.30 1.35 -15.38
CA ARG A 355 -23.23 0.21 -15.26
C ARG A 355 -24.65 0.59 -15.64
N ARG A 356 -25.15 1.74 -15.18
CA ARG A 356 -26.49 2.25 -15.53
C ARG A 356 -26.63 2.49 -17.04
N LEU A 357 -25.59 3.02 -17.69
CA LEU A 357 -25.62 3.37 -19.11
C LEU A 357 -25.46 2.13 -20.00
N ILE A 358 -24.56 1.21 -19.63
CA ILE A 358 -24.29 -0.02 -20.40
C ILE A 358 -25.37 -1.08 -20.19
N ARG A 359 -25.94 -1.16 -18.98
CA ARG A 359 -26.91 -2.20 -18.55
C ARG A 359 -26.45 -3.62 -18.91
N PRO A 360 -25.24 -4.03 -18.46
CA PRO A 360 -24.72 -5.35 -18.77
C PRO A 360 -25.59 -6.45 -18.13
N ARG A 361 -25.62 -7.64 -18.74
CA ARG A 361 -26.26 -8.81 -18.12
C ARG A 361 -25.33 -9.48 -17.11
N LEU A 362 -24.02 -9.43 -17.37
CA LEU A 362 -22.97 -10.00 -16.54
C LEU A 362 -21.88 -8.96 -16.26
N VAL A 363 -21.49 -8.81 -14.99
CA VAL A 363 -20.36 -8.00 -14.55
C VAL A 363 -19.28 -8.91 -13.98
N LEU A 364 -18.17 -9.05 -14.69
CA LEU A 364 -17.00 -9.83 -14.28
C LEU A 364 -16.00 -8.94 -13.53
N ALA A 365 -15.89 -9.13 -12.21
CA ALA A 365 -14.95 -8.43 -11.35
C ALA A 365 -13.61 -9.17 -11.23
N LEU A 366 -12.54 -8.54 -11.69
CA LEU A 366 -11.18 -9.07 -11.68
C LEU A 366 -10.48 -8.71 -10.37
N GLY A 367 -10.51 -9.63 -9.40
CA GLY A 367 -9.84 -9.50 -8.10
C GLY A 367 -10.69 -8.81 -7.02
N ALA A 368 -10.07 -8.63 -5.85
CA ALA A 368 -10.78 -8.19 -4.64
C ALA A 368 -11.23 -6.73 -4.70
N THR A 369 -10.46 -5.85 -5.34
CA THR A 369 -10.78 -4.41 -5.44
C THR A 369 -11.96 -4.16 -6.37
N ALA A 370 -11.95 -4.80 -7.56
CA ALA A 370 -13.10 -4.82 -8.45
C ALA A 370 -14.34 -5.43 -7.77
N GLY A 371 -14.14 -6.54 -7.05
CA GLY A 371 -15.21 -7.17 -6.29
C GLY A 371 -15.82 -6.25 -5.23
N LEU A 372 -15.00 -5.50 -4.49
CA LEU A 372 -15.49 -4.50 -3.53
C LEU A 372 -16.35 -3.42 -4.21
N ALA A 373 -15.92 -2.92 -5.37
CA ALA A 373 -16.64 -1.88 -6.10
C ALA A 373 -17.99 -2.39 -6.66
N VAL A 374 -18.01 -3.59 -7.22
CA VAL A 374 -19.20 -4.18 -7.86
C VAL A 374 -20.20 -4.71 -6.83
N LEU A 375 -19.73 -5.43 -5.81
CA LEU A 375 -20.56 -6.12 -4.83
C LEU A 375 -20.89 -5.29 -3.59
N GLY A 376 -20.22 -4.14 -3.41
CA GLY A 376 -20.34 -3.33 -2.18
C GLY A 376 -19.70 -3.97 -0.94
N ARG A 377 -19.11 -5.16 -1.06
CA ARG A 377 -18.38 -5.87 0.00
C ARG A 377 -17.12 -6.52 -0.58
N LYS A 378 -16.08 -6.67 0.25
CA LYS A 378 -14.86 -7.35 -0.16
C LYS A 378 -15.11 -8.86 -0.30
N PRO A 379 -14.98 -9.47 -1.49
CA PRO A 379 -15.17 -10.91 -1.64
C PRO A 379 -13.93 -11.71 -1.25
N ALA A 380 -14.14 -12.93 -0.80
CA ALA A 380 -13.09 -13.95 -0.74
C ALA A 380 -12.89 -14.56 -2.13
N VAL A 381 -12.13 -13.89 -3.00
CA VAL A 381 -11.96 -14.23 -4.43
C VAL A 381 -11.74 -15.72 -4.67
N THR A 382 -10.86 -16.37 -3.91
CA THR A 382 -10.55 -17.81 -4.08
C THR A 382 -11.72 -18.73 -3.78
N LYS A 383 -12.62 -18.36 -2.86
CA LYS A 383 -13.80 -19.14 -2.47
C LYS A 383 -15.04 -18.80 -3.30
N GLU A 384 -15.13 -17.57 -3.79
CA GLU A 384 -16.31 -17.06 -4.46
C GLU A 384 -16.19 -17.04 -5.99
N ARG A 385 -14.99 -17.28 -6.54
CA ARG A 385 -14.77 -17.21 -7.99
C ARG A 385 -15.67 -18.16 -8.77
N GLY A 386 -16.19 -17.69 -9.90
CA GLY A 386 -17.07 -18.46 -10.80
C GLY A 386 -18.53 -18.61 -10.33
N ARG A 387 -18.89 -18.14 -9.12
CA ARG A 387 -20.27 -18.15 -8.65
C ARG A 387 -21.06 -16.99 -9.26
N ALA A 388 -22.29 -17.26 -9.67
CA ALA A 388 -23.25 -16.21 -10.05
C ALA A 388 -23.79 -15.52 -8.78
N LEU A 389 -23.63 -14.21 -8.70
CA LEU A 389 -24.07 -13.38 -7.59
C LEU A 389 -25.11 -12.37 -8.09
N PRO A 390 -26.34 -12.33 -7.57
CA PRO A 390 -27.30 -11.31 -7.97
C PRO A 390 -26.82 -9.92 -7.51
N LEU A 391 -26.99 -8.91 -8.38
CA LEU A 391 -26.71 -7.50 -8.08
C LEU A 391 -28.01 -6.70 -8.03
N ASP A 392 -27.98 -5.57 -7.31
CA ASP A 392 -29.16 -4.72 -7.07
C ASP A 392 -29.76 -4.11 -8.35
N ASP A 393 -28.95 -3.98 -9.42
CA ASP A 393 -29.37 -3.49 -10.73
C ASP A 393 -29.97 -4.60 -11.63
N GLY A 394 -30.16 -5.81 -11.09
CA GLY A 394 -30.71 -6.97 -11.80
C GLY A 394 -29.69 -7.72 -12.67
N SER A 395 -28.45 -7.25 -12.75
CA SER A 395 -27.37 -7.97 -13.43
C SER A 395 -26.78 -9.08 -12.54
N VAL A 396 -26.03 -10.00 -13.17
CA VAL A 396 -25.27 -11.02 -12.44
C VAL A 396 -23.83 -10.54 -12.26
N GLY A 397 -23.33 -10.53 -11.04
CA GLY A 397 -21.93 -10.37 -10.71
C GLY A 397 -21.21 -11.72 -10.68
N MET A 398 -19.99 -11.74 -11.19
CA MET A 398 -19.07 -12.87 -11.04
C MET A 398 -17.69 -12.35 -10.69
N VAL A 399 -16.99 -13.03 -9.79
CA VAL A 399 -15.62 -12.66 -9.41
C VAL A 399 -14.64 -13.67 -9.98
N THR A 400 -13.45 -13.24 -10.36
CA THR A 400 -12.31 -14.12 -10.65
C THR A 400 -10.99 -13.46 -10.22
N VAL A 401 -9.86 -14.14 -10.44
CA VAL A 401 -8.54 -13.58 -10.15
C VAL A 401 -8.18 -12.47 -11.15
N HIS A 402 -7.41 -11.48 -10.71
CA HIS A 402 -6.94 -10.43 -11.61
C HIS A 402 -5.84 -10.98 -12.54
N PRO A 403 -5.80 -10.64 -13.85
CA PRO A 403 -4.80 -11.16 -14.79
C PRO A 403 -3.34 -10.94 -14.35
N SER A 404 -3.07 -9.84 -13.65
CA SER A 404 -1.74 -9.57 -13.08
C SER A 404 -1.28 -10.59 -12.02
N TYR A 405 -2.20 -11.38 -11.45
CA TYR A 405 -1.85 -12.49 -10.57
C TYR A 405 -1.16 -13.62 -11.35
N LEU A 406 -1.63 -13.88 -12.58
CA LEU A 406 -1.07 -14.91 -13.46
C LEU A 406 0.34 -14.54 -13.94
N LEU A 407 0.63 -13.25 -14.10
CA LEU A 407 1.96 -12.74 -14.42
C LEU A 407 2.99 -12.84 -13.26
N ARG A 408 2.55 -13.29 -12.08
CA ARG A 408 3.39 -13.42 -10.88
C ARG A 408 3.51 -14.87 -10.39
N LEU A 409 2.84 -15.80 -11.07
CA LEU A 409 3.11 -17.24 -10.97
C LEU A 409 4.38 -17.53 -11.77
#